data_AF-A0A3R7FL91-F1
#
_entry.id   AF-A0A3R7FL91-F1
#
_cell.length_a   1.000
_cell.length_b   1.000
_cell.length_c   1.000
_cell.angle_alpha   90.00
_cell.angle_beta   90.00
_cell.angle_gamma   90.00
#
_symmetry.space_group_name_H-M   'P 1'
#
loop_
_entity.id
_entity.type
_entity.pdbx_description
1 polymer ?
#
loop_
_entity_poly.entity_id
_entity_poly.type
_entity_poly.pdbx_seq_one_letter_code
_entity_poly.pdbx_strand_id
1 'polypeptide(L)'
;MDRGNPVLTEKNLRFDYKRHIKEVYKSIRRQFEFRARTREEFEAWQSAFRPKLREALGLTSMEEDPQDHTPKAERVSSVDLGDYIREKWCLWVEPTVPLPFWLLKPRECNSRLPLVLTPQWP
;
A
#
# COMPACT_ATOMS: atom_id res chain seq x y z
N MET A 1 24.24 39.29 33.55
CA MET A 1 25.18 38.33 32.93
C MET A 1 24.63 38.01 31.55
N ASP A 2 25.37 38.45 30.54
CA ASP A 2 24.98 38.47 29.14
C ASP A 2 25.12 37.06 28.54
N ARG A 3 24.01 36.43 28.15
CA ARG A 3 24.04 35.14 27.44
C ARG A 3 24.33 35.45 25.97
N GLY A 4 25.62 35.57 25.66
CA GLY A 4 26.13 35.86 24.33
C GLY A 4 25.43 35.03 23.27
N ASN A 5 24.81 35.72 22.31
CA ASN A 5 24.18 35.12 21.15
C ASN A 5 25.26 34.37 20.36
N PRO A 6 25.06 33.10 19.97
CA PRO A 6 26.09 32.34 19.29
C PRO A 6 26.45 32.98 17.94
N VAL A 7 27.73 33.28 17.76
CA VAL A 7 28.28 33.84 16.51
C VAL A 7 28.06 32.84 15.37
N LEU A 8 27.41 33.31 14.29
CA LEU A 8 27.22 32.53 13.08
C LEU A 8 28.58 32.26 12.40
N THR A 9 28.90 30.98 12.17
CA THR A 9 30.12 30.52 11.49
C THR A 9 29.74 29.77 10.21
N GLU A 10 30.62 29.71 9.20
CA GLU A 10 30.38 28.97 7.94
C GLU A 10 29.95 27.51 8.16
N LYS A 11 30.44 26.89 9.23
CA LYS A 11 30.07 25.53 9.65
C LYS A 11 28.61 25.41 10.13
N ASN A 12 28.04 26.49 10.68
CA ASN A 12 26.63 26.60 11.08
C ASN A 12 25.70 26.99 9.92
N LEU A 13 26.23 27.43 8.78
CA LEU A 13 25.48 27.78 7.57
C LEU A 13 25.22 26.55 6.66
N ARG A 14 25.93 25.44 6.87
CA ARG A 14 25.73 24.22 6.11
C ARG A 14 24.43 23.54 6.52
N PHE A 15 23.50 23.41 5.58
CA PHE A 15 22.29 22.62 5.79
C PHE A 15 22.64 21.16 6.09
N ASP A 16 22.34 20.72 7.32
CA ASP A 16 22.43 19.33 7.74
C ASP A 16 21.07 18.66 7.52
N TYR A 17 20.92 18.04 6.34
CA TYR A 17 19.68 17.36 5.98
C TYR A 17 19.32 16.25 6.97
N LYS A 18 20.30 15.55 7.55
CA LYS A 18 20.04 14.44 8.49
C LYS A 18 19.41 14.97 9.76
N ARG A 19 19.98 16.06 10.28
CA ARG A 19 19.44 16.74 11.47
C ARG A 19 18.06 17.31 11.18
N HIS A 20 17.88 18.00 10.05
CA HIS A 20 16.60 18.57 9.67
C HIS A 20 15.50 17.51 9.59
N ILE A 21 15.74 16.43 8.83
CA ILE A 21 14.78 15.33 8.68
C ILE A 21 14.46 14.67 10.03
N LYS A 22 15.46 14.47 10.91
CA LYS A 22 15.23 13.92 12.25
C LYS A 22 14.33 14.81 13.10
N GLU A 23 14.52 16.13 13.08
CA GLU A 23 13.65 17.06 13.81
C GLU A 23 12.24 17.12 13.21
N VAL A 24 12.11 17.10 11.89
CA VAL A 24 10.82 17.00 11.20
C VAL A 24 10.08 15.73 11.64
N TYR A 25 10.72 14.56 11.60
CA TYR A 25 10.09 13.31 12.05
C TYR A 25 9.73 13.29 13.54
N LYS A 26 10.51 13.94 14.40
CA LYS A 26 10.17 14.10 15.83
C LYS A 26 8.95 15.00 16.02
N SER A 27 8.79 16.04 15.21
CA SER A 27 7.66 16.97 15.29
C SER A 27 6.35 16.39 14.75
N ILE A 28 6.42 15.33 13.94
CA ILE A 28 5.23 14.68 13.37
C ILE A 28 4.59 13.77 14.41
N ARG A 29 3.38 14.13 14.85
CA ARG A 29 2.56 13.28 15.72
C ARG A 29 1.99 12.10 14.92
N ARG A 30 2.32 10.87 15.35
CA ARG A 30 1.72 9.64 14.81
C ARG A 30 0.31 9.45 15.38
N GLN A 31 -0.67 10.13 14.79
CA GLN A 31 -2.07 10.13 15.26
C GLN A 31 -2.65 8.72 15.43
N PHE A 32 -2.27 7.78 14.56
CA PHE A 32 -2.73 6.39 14.58
C PHE A 32 -1.66 5.40 15.05
N GLU A 33 -0.70 5.83 15.87
CA GLU A 33 0.23 4.90 16.52
C GLU A 33 -0.56 3.84 17.30
N PHE A 34 -0.25 2.56 17.07
CA PHE A 34 -0.93 1.46 17.72
C PHE A 34 -0.53 1.39 19.20
N ARG A 35 -1.50 1.67 20.09
CA ARG A 35 -1.30 1.67 21.55
C ARG A 35 -2.35 0.87 22.32
N ALA A 36 -3.29 0.24 21.61
CA ALA A 36 -4.39 -0.51 22.21
C ALA A 36 -3.88 -1.69 23.06
N ARG A 37 -4.54 -1.91 24.19
CA ARG A 37 -4.31 -3.00 25.14
C ARG A 37 -5.53 -3.91 25.30
N THR A 38 -6.70 -3.46 24.88
CA THR A 38 -7.93 -4.27 24.86
C THR A 38 -8.46 -4.44 23.45
N ARG A 39 -9.43 -5.36 23.30
CA ARG A 39 -10.12 -5.59 22.04
C ARG A 39 -10.93 -4.36 21.61
N GLU A 40 -11.60 -3.72 22.54
CA GLU A 40 -12.43 -2.54 22.31
C GLU A 40 -11.58 -1.37 21.82
N GLU A 41 -10.42 -1.16 22.44
CA GLU A 41 -9.44 -0.15 22.01
C GLU A 41 -8.89 -0.47 20.61
N PHE A 42 -8.63 -1.75 20.31
CA PHE A 42 -8.20 -2.19 18.98
C PHE A 42 -9.27 -1.92 17.93
N GLU A 43 -10.52 -2.29 18.19
CA GLU A 43 -11.65 -2.09 17.28
C GLU A 43 -11.88 -0.59 17.02
N ALA A 44 -11.83 0.23 18.06
CA ALA A 44 -11.92 1.69 17.95
C ALA A 44 -10.76 2.28 17.12
N TRP A 45 -9.52 1.87 17.39
CA TRP A 45 -8.35 2.28 16.61
C TRP A 45 -8.49 1.87 15.14
N GLN A 46 -8.89 0.61 14.88
CA GLN A 46 -9.00 0.06 13.54
C GLN A 46 -10.08 0.79 12.74
N SER A 47 -11.23 1.06 13.37
CA SER A 47 -12.34 1.82 12.77
C SER A 47 -11.94 3.24 12.42
N ALA A 48 -11.13 3.90 13.26
CA ALA A 48 -10.66 5.26 13.00
C ALA A 48 -9.51 5.32 11.98
N PHE A 49 -8.62 4.32 11.98
CA PHE A 49 -7.43 4.30 11.13
C PHE A 49 -7.72 3.92 9.67
N ARG A 50 -8.55 2.90 9.43
CA ARG A 50 -8.81 2.38 8.07
C ARG A 50 -9.26 3.44 7.06
N PRO A 51 -10.19 4.37 7.38
CA PRO A 51 -10.57 5.43 6.46
C PRO A 51 -9.40 6.34 6.10
N LYS A 52 -8.58 6.72 7.09
CA LYS A 52 -7.40 7.57 6.87
C LYS A 52 -6.30 6.87 6.07
N LEU A 53 -6.14 5.56 6.25
CA LEU A 53 -5.25 4.77 5.41
C LEU A 53 -5.74 4.74 3.95
N ARG A 54 -7.03 4.53 3.73
CA ARG A 54 -7.62 4.54 2.38
C ARG A 54 -7.45 5.88 1.68
N GLU A 55 -7.71 6.98 2.39
CA GLU A 55 -7.50 8.35 1.91
C GLU A 55 -6.02 8.59 1.55
N ALA A 56 -5.09 8.23 2.44
CA ALA A 56 -3.65 8.42 2.20
C ALA A 56 -3.11 7.58 1.04
N LEU A 57 -3.70 6.42 0.77
CA LEU A 57 -3.38 5.56 -0.37
C LEU A 57 -4.08 6.02 -1.67
N GLY A 58 -4.94 7.03 -1.63
CA GLY A 58 -5.70 7.50 -2.79
C GLY A 58 -6.80 6.55 -3.27
N LEU A 59 -7.12 5.49 -2.50
CA LEU A 59 -8.08 4.46 -2.91
C LEU A 59 -9.50 5.03 -3.08
N THR A 60 -9.87 6.01 -2.26
CA THR A 60 -11.17 6.69 -2.39
C THR A 60 -11.29 7.38 -3.75
N SER A 61 -10.25 8.10 -4.17
CA SER A 61 -10.23 8.79 -5.46
C SER A 61 -10.23 7.80 -6.64
N MET A 62 -9.50 6.69 -6.52
CA MET A 62 -9.48 5.64 -7.54
C MET A 62 -10.85 4.95 -7.73
N GLU A 63 -11.63 4.81 -6.65
CA GLU A 63 -12.98 4.23 -6.70
C GLU A 63 -14.03 5.20 -7.29
N GLU A 64 -13.82 6.52 -7.16
CA GLU A 64 -14.73 7.57 -7.63
C GLU A 64 -14.49 8.00 -9.09
N ASP A 65 -13.31 7.73 -9.65
CA ASP A 65 -12.89 8.15 -11.00
C ASP A 65 -13.17 7.17 -12.18
N PRO A 66 -13.90 6.04 -12.08
CA PRO A 66 -14.15 5.27 -13.29
C PRO A 66 -15.10 6.07 -14.19
N GLN A 67 -14.57 6.59 -15.30
CA GLN A 67 -15.29 7.17 -16.44
C GLN A 67 -16.17 6.11 -17.12
N ASP A 68 -17.17 5.58 -16.40
CA ASP A 68 -18.03 4.45 -16.78
C ASP A 68 -17.28 3.14 -17.11
N HIS A 69 -16.01 3.04 -16.73
CA HIS A 69 -15.19 1.84 -16.99
C HIS A 69 -15.52 0.72 -16.01
N THR A 70 -15.95 -0.43 -16.54
CA THR A 70 -16.14 -1.66 -15.75
C THR A 70 -14.88 -2.51 -15.84
N PRO A 71 -14.22 -2.84 -14.71
CA PRO A 71 -13.06 -3.71 -14.72
C PRO A 71 -13.36 -5.06 -15.38
N LYS A 72 -12.50 -5.46 -16.31
CA LYS A 72 -12.63 -6.74 -17.03
C LYS A 72 -11.35 -7.56 -16.95
N ALA A 73 -11.50 -8.88 -16.96
CA ALA A 73 -10.37 -9.82 -16.96
C ALA A 73 -10.42 -10.69 -18.21
N GLU A 74 -9.28 -10.80 -18.89
CA GLU A 74 -9.15 -11.58 -20.12
C GLU A 74 -8.04 -12.62 -19.95
N ARG A 75 -8.34 -13.89 -20.24
CA ARG A 75 -7.33 -14.96 -20.23
C ARG A 75 -6.54 -14.93 -21.52
N VAL A 76 -5.23 -14.72 -21.40
CA VAL A 76 -4.29 -14.63 -22.52
C VAL A 76 -3.77 -16.02 -22.93
N SER A 77 -3.50 -16.90 -21.96
CA SER A 77 -3.06 -18.26 -22.23
C SER A 77 -3.39 -19.22 -21.10
N SER A 78 -3.35 -20.52 -21.38
CA SER A 78 -3.53 -21.61 -20.41
C SER A 78 -2.61 -22.77 -20.78
N VAL A 79 -1.84 -23.26 -19.81
CA VAL A 79 -0.89 -24.35 -19.98
C VAL A 79 -1.11 -25.38 -18.86
N ASP A 80 -1.36 -26.63 -19.24
CA ASP A 80 -1.37 -27.76 -18.30
C ASP A 80 0.08 -28.17 -18.02
N LEU A 81 0.45 -28.23 -16.74
CA LEU A 81 1.78 -28.60 -16.26
C LEU A 81 1.76 -29.92 -15.47
N GLY A 82 0.72 -30.74 -15.65
CA GLY A 82 0.53 -32.02 -15.00
C GLY A 82 -0.20 -31.90 -13.67
N ASP A 83 0.44 -31.25 -12.69
CA ASP A 83 -0.11 -31.09 -11.34
C ASP A 83 -1.08 -29.90 -11.23
N TYR A 84 -0.86 -28.88 -12.06
CA TYR A 84 -1.66 -27.65 -12.08
C TYR A 84 -1.73 -27.05 -13.47
N ILE A 85 -2.74 -26.22 -13.67
CA ILE A 85 -2.93 -25.39 -14.86
C ILE A 85 -2.43 -23.99 -14.52
N ARG A 86 -1.53 -23.46 -15.36
CA ARG A 86 -1.08 -22.07 -15.30
C ARG A 86 -1.77 -21.25 -16.36
N GLU A 87 -2.56 -20.28 -15.94
CA GLU A 87 -3.22 -19.33 -16.83
C GLU A 87 -2.54 -17.95 -16.74
N LYS A 88 -2.32 -17.32 -17.90
CA LYS A 88 -1.96 -15.90 -17.95
C LYS A 88 -3.24 -15.09 -18.08
N TRP A 89 -3.43 -14.11 -17.22
CA TRP A 89 -4.58 -13.21 -17.26
C TRP A 89 -4.12 -11.76 -17.36
N CYS A 90 -4.99 -10.93 -17.93
CA CYS A 90 -4.84 -9.48 -17.97
C CYS A 90 -6.10 -8.85 -17.37
N LEU A 91 -5.93 -8.08 -16.29
CA LEU A 91 -6.99 -7.31 -15.65
C LEU A 91 -6.92 -5.86 -16.15
N TRP A 92 -8.03 -5.33 -16.64
CA TRP A 92 -8.16 -3.96 -17.11
C TRP A 92 -8.86 -3.14 -16.02
N VAL A 93 -8.09 -2.67 -15.03
CA VAL A 93 -8.61 -1.88 -13.90
C VAL A 93 -8.92 -0.43 -14.29
N GLU A 94 -8.21 0.08 -15.30
CA GLU A 94 -8.45 1.38 -15.95
C GLU A 94 -8.46 1.16 -17.48
N PRO A 95 -9.08 2.06 -18.28
CA PRO A 95 -9.25 1.86 -19.73
C PRO A 95 -7.95 1.59 -20.50
N THR A 96 -6.83 2.14 -20.03
CA THR A 96 -5.54 2.09 -20.73
C THR A 96 -4.47 1.30 -19.99
N VAL A 97 -4.76 0.77 -18.80
CA VAL A 97 -3.77 0.13 -17.93
C VAL A 97 -4.03 -1.37 -17.79
N PRO A 98 -3.32 -2.22 -18.58
CA PRO A 98 -3.38 -3.66 -18.42
C PRO A 98 -2.53 -4.11 -17.23
N LEU A 99 -3.14 -4.85 -16.29
CA LEU A 99 -2.47 -5.48 -15.16
C LEU A 99 -2.35 -6.99 -15.40
N PRO A 100 -1.20 -7.49 -15.87
CA PRO A 100 -1.00 -8.92 -16.09
C PRO A 100 -0.76 -9.66 -14.77
N PHE A 101 -1.32 -10.85 -14.63
CA PHE A 101 -1.01 -11.77 -13.53
C PHE A 101 -1.09 -13.23 -13.96
N TRP A 102 -0.52 -14.11 -13.15
CA TRP A 102 -0.58 -15.56 -13.33
C TRP A 102 -1.58 -16.15 -12.35
N LEU A 103 -2.44 -17.04 -12.84
CA LEU A 103 -3.36 -17.82 -12.01
C LEU A 103 -2.93 -19.29 -12.06
N LEU A 104 -2.60 -19.85 -10.89
CA LEU A 104 -2.26 -21.26 -10.74
C LEU A 104 -3.48 -21.99 -10.17
N LYS A 105 -3.99 -22.95 -10.92
CA LYS A 105 -5.18 -23.73 -10.54
C LYS A 105 -4.80 -25.20 -10.46
N PRO A 106 -5.10 -25.90 -9.36
CA PRO A 106 -4.95 -27.35 -9.35
C PRO A 106 -5.81 -27.95 -10.45
N ARG A 107 -5.31 -29.04 -11.05
CA ARG A 107 -5.97 -29.68 -12.19
C ARG A 107 -7.33 -30.28 -11.82
N GLU A 108 -7.40 -30.89 -10.64
CA GLU A 108 -8.62 -31.48 -10.10
C GLU A 108 -9.06 -30.72 -8.86
N CYS A 109 -10.35 -30.42 -8.79
CA CYS A 109 -10.91 -29.63 -7.71
C CYS A 109 -12.36 -30.04 -7.47
N ASN A 110 -12.58 -30.82 -6.42
CA ASN A 110 -13.91 -31.36 -6.08
C ASN A 110 -14.72 -30.44 -5.15
N SER A 111 -14.17 -29.29 -4.75
CA SER A 111 -14.79 -28.32 -3.84
C SER A 111 -14.17 -26.92 -3.97
N ARG A 112 -14.66 -25.92 -3.24
CA ARG A 112 -14.02 -24.58 -3.22
C ARG A 112 -12.69 -24.66 -2.47
N LEU A 113 -11.63 -24.17 -3.09
CA LEU A 113 -10.29 -24.08 -2.48
C LEU A 113 -9.98 -22.67 -1.98
N PRO A 114 -9.09 -22.53 -0.98
CA PRO A 114 -8.56 -21.24 -0.60
C PRO A 114 -7.82 -20.58 -1.77
N LEU A 115 -7.98 -19.26 -1.91
CA LEU A 115 -7.25 -18.44 -2.88
C LEU A 115 -6.15 -17.67 -2.14
N VAL A 116 -4.94 -17.69 -2.69
CA VAL A 116 -3.80 -16.93 -2.17
C VAL A 116 -3.38 -15.89 -3.20
N LEU A 117 -3.30 -14.62 -2.79
CA LEU A 117 -2.71 -13.55 -3.59
C LEU A 117 -1.24 -13.42 -3.21
N THR A 118 -0.35 -13.54 -4.20
CA THR A 118 1.11 -13.45 -4.01
C THR A 118 1.65 -12.22 -4.75
N PRO A 119 1.50 -11.01 -4.19
CA PRO A 119 2.09 -9.81 -4.80
C PRO A 119 3.61 -9.95 -4.78
N GLN A 120 4.23 -9.89 -5.96
CA GLN A 120 5.68 -9.83 -6.09
C GLN A 120 6.11 -8.36 -6.20
N TRP A 121 7.24 -8.01 -5.59
CA TRP A 121 7.90 -6.74 -5.88
C TRP A 121 8.56 -6.84 -7.28
N PRO A 122 8.44 -5.80 -8.12
CA PRO A 122 9.12 -5.77 -9.42
C PRO A 122 10.63 -5.71 -9.29
#